data_AF-A0A7C3NR91-F1
#
_entry.id   AF-A0A7C3NR91-F1
#
_cell.length_a   1.000
_cell.length_b   1.000
_cell.length_c   1.000
_cell.angle_alpha   90.00
_cell.angle_beta   90.00
_cell.angle_gamma   90.00
#
_symmetry.space_group_name_H-M   'P 1'
#
loop_
_entity.id
_entity.type
_entity.pdbx_description
1 polymer ?
#
loop_
_entity_poly.entity_id
_entity_poly.type
_entity_poly.pdbx_seq_one_letter_code
_entity_poly.pdbx_strand_id
1 'polypeptide(L)'
;MELEPYRSKPTAARQDANSRDEKVAGLLEPDILLAAQFLANHRRKTFLQPEKTLMLAVLDDAVQCFKDHADAQSGRRKKLFEDAAEWLTAQDDDGVFSFENICDVLGMNAAYLRRGLLDWRINRVSNDARRLAGYDRRGLRTATSR
;
A
#
# COMPACT_ATOMS: atom_id res chain seq x y z
N MET A 1 12.06 77.41 12.03
CA MET A 1 11.48 76.05 11.91
C MET A 1 11.90 75.53 10.55
N GLU A 2 13.10 74.97 10.49
CA GLU A 2 13.68 74.21 9.37
C GLU A 2 14.94 73.57 9.93
N LEU A 3 15.01 72.24 9.98
CA LEU A 3 16.23 71.43 9.92
C LEU A 3 15.80 69.98 9.60
N GLU A 4 16.27 69.47 8.46
CA GLU A 4 16.19 68.06 8.03
C GLU A 4 16.78 67.08 9.06
N PRO A 5 16.37 65.78 9.03
CA PRO A 5 17.42 64.78 9.06
C PRO A 5 17.19 63.52 8.19
N TYR A 6 18.23 63.21 7.43
CA TYR A 6 18.96 61.94 7.47
C TYR A 6 18.35 60.69 6.80
N ARG A 7 18.77 60.54 5.55
CA ARG A 7 18.92 59.31 4.76
C ARG A 7 19.33 58.08 5.59
N SER A 8 18.49 57.06 5.61
CA SER A 8 18.88 55.68 5.95
C SER A 8 18.78 54.80 4.69
N LYS A 9 19.88 54.14 4.33
CA LYS A 9 19.97 53.23 3.18
C LYS A 9 19.40 51.86 3.57
N PRO A 10 18.64 51.16 2.72
CA PRO A 10 18.34 49.76 2.96
C PRO A 10 19.60 48.91 2.76
N THR A 11 19.95 48.17 3.80
CA THR A 11 21.02 47.18 3.87
C THR A 11 20.74 46.00 2.97
N ALA A 12 21.76 45.59 2.21
CA ALA A 12 21.73 44.45 1.32
C ALA A 12 21.72 43.10 2.08
N ALA A 13 21.07 42.13 1.44
CA ALA A 13 21.36 40.70 1.45
C ALA A 13 21.21 39.91 2.76
N ARG A 14 20.06 39.23 2.88
CA ARG A 14 19.95 37.85 3.37
C ARG A 14 18.82 37.15 2.61
N GLN A 15 19.11 36.63 1.44
CA GLN A 15 18.37 35.53 0.84
C GLN A 15 19.30 34.32 0.87
N ASP A 16 18.74 33.13 1.14
CA ASP A 16 19.32 31.78 0.97
C ASP A 16 19.08 30.90 2.21
N ALA A 17 17.81 30.65 2.52
CA ALA A 17 17.40 29.54 3.38
C ALA A 17 15.95 29.08 3.10
N ASN A 18 15.10 29.97 2.56
CA ASN A 18 13.65 29.71 2.44
C ASN A 18 13.21 28.98 1.15
N SER A 19 14.09 28.85 0.16
CA SER A 19 13.71 28.42 -1.21
C SER A 19 13.32 26.95 -1.35
N ARG A 20 13.73 26.08 -0.42
CA ARG A 20 13.48 24.63 -0.51
C ARG A 20 12.15 24.22 0.14
N ASP A 21 11.80 24.81 1.28
CA ASP A 21 10.54 24.51 1.96
C ASP A 21 9.32 25.09 1.22
N GLU A 22 9.48 26.26 0.59
CA GLU A 22 8.44 26.89 -0.25
C GLU A 22 8.09 26.04 -1.48
N LYS A 23 9.08 25.34 -2.05
CA LYS A 23 8.88 24.44 -3.21
C LYS A 23 8.14 23.15 -2.85
N VAL A 24 8.27 22.66 -1.63
CA VAL A 24 7.51 21.49 -1.15
C VAL A 24 6.08 21.89 -0.80
N ALA A 25 5.89 23.10 -0.26
CA ALA A 25 4.55 23.64 0.02
C ALA A 25 3.70 23.81 -1.26
N GLY A 26 4.30 24.28 -2.36
CA GLY A 26 3.60 24.42 -3.65
C GLY A 26 3.25 23.09 -4.35
N LEU A 27 3.88 21.98 -3.94
CA LEU A 27 3.56 20.63 -4.46
C LEU A 27 2.25 20.07 -3.88
N LEU A 28 1.81 20.59 -2.73
CA LEU A 28 0.58 20.20 -2.03
C LEU A 28 -0.41 21.36 -1.93
N GLU A 29 -0.22 22.42 -2.72
CA GLU A 29 -1.15 23.54 -2.75
C GLU A 29 -2.51 23.02 -3.24
N PRO A 30 -3.58 23.18 -2.45
CA PRO A 30 -4.88 22.68 -2.84
C PRO A 30 -5.40 23.55 -3.98
N ASP A 31 -5.34 23.02 -5.20
CA ASP A 31 -6.07 23.59 -6.32
C ASP A 31 -7.57 23.54 -5.99
N ILE A 32 -8.16 24.68 -5.65
CA ILE A 32 -9.59 24.81 -5.40
C ILE A 32 -10.29 24.75 -6.76
N LEU A 33 -10.49 23.54 -7.26
CA LEU A 33 -11.16 23.31 -8.52
C LEU A 33 -12.66 23.48 -8.36
N LEU A 34 -13.28 24.21 -9.29
CA LEU A 34 -14.73 24.19 -9.44
C LEU A 34 -15.17 22.75 -9.78
N ALA A 35 -16.28 22.29 -9.20
CA ALA A 35 -16.79 20.93 -9.40
C ALA A 35 -16.85 20.51 -10.88
N ALA A 36 -17.21 21.44 -11.79
CA ALA A 36 -17.22 21.20 -13.23
C ALA A 36 -15.83 20.94 -13.83
N GLN A 37 -14.79 21.61 -13.35
CA GLN A 37 -13.40 21.42 -13.79
C GLN A 37 -12.82 20.12 -13.25
N PHE A 38 -13.11 19.81 -11.98
CA PHE A 38 -12.76 18.51 -11.37
C PHE A 38 -13.35 17.36 -12.19
N LEU A 39 -14.67 17.39 -12.45
CA LEU A 39 -15.36 16.38 -13.26
C LEU A 39 -14.84 16.32 -14.70
N ALA A 40 -14.54 17.45 -15.33
CA ALA A 40 -14.00 17.49 -16.69
C ALA A 40 -12.58 16.91 -16.79
N ASN A 41 -11.73 17.11 -15.78
CA ASN A 41 -10.41 16.49 -15.72
C ASN A 41 -10.48 14.99 -15.42
N HIS A 42 -11.33 14.58 -14.48
CA HIS A 42 -11.58 13.17 -14.15
C HIS A 42 -12.10 12.36 -15.34
N ARG A 43 -12.93 12.98 -16.20
CA ARG A 43 -13.50 12.31 -17.38
C ARG A 43 -12.53 12.12 -18.54
N ARG A 44 -11.42 12.89 -18.60
CA ARG A 44 -10.47 12.85 -19.72
C ARG A 44 -9.38 11.78 -19.58
N LYS A 45 -9.22 11.18 -18.40
CA LYS A 45 -8.28 10.09 -18.15
C LYS A 45 -9.04 8.93 -17.53
N THR A 46 -8.81 7.71 -18.04
CA THR A 46 -9.06 6.40 -17.44
C THR A 46 -10.33 5.62 -17.81
N PHE A 47 -10.11 4.35 -18.17
CA PHE A 47 -11.12 3.29 -18.35
C PHE A 47 -11.76 2.84 -17.01
N LEU A 48 -11.22 3.28 -15.87
CA LEU A 48 -11.65 3.00 -14.48
C LEU A 48 -11.48 4.28 -13.65
N GLN A 49 -12.52 4.74 -12.96
CA GLN A 49 -12.44 5.91 -12.08
C GLN A 49 -11.22 5.80 -11.13
N PRO A 50 -10.47 6.88 -10.89
CA PRO A 50 -9.20 6.82 -10.14
C PRO A 50 -9.38 6.26 -8.72
N GLU A 51 -10.54 6.46 -8.10
CA GLU A 51 -10.90 5.88 -6.81
C GLU A 51 -10.95 4.34 -6.88
N LYS A 52 -11.56 3.78 -7.94
CA LYS A 52 -11.59 2.32 -8.15
C LYS A 52 -10.21 1.76 -8.44
N THR A 53 -9.37 2.54 -9.11
CA THR A 53 -7.97 2.15 -9.36
C THR A 53 -7.19 2.06 -8.05
N LEU A 54 -7.39 3.02 -7.14
CA LEU A 54 -6.79 2.99 -5.82
C LEU A 54 -7.30 1.79 -5.00
N MET A 55 -8.61 1.54 -5.00
CA MET A 55 -9.20 0.38 -4.30
C MET A 55 -8.63 -0.97 -4.81
N LEU A 56 -8.46 -1.10 -6.13
CA LEU A 56 -7.84 -2.29 -6.73
C LEU A 56 -6.37 -2.43 -6.29
N ALA A 57 -5.62 -1.32 -6.25
CA ALA A 57 -4.23 -1.33 -5.80
C ALA A 57 -4.11 -1.74 -4.32
N VAL A 58 -5.01 -1.25 -3.46
CA VAL A 58 -5.05 -1.64 -2.03
C VAL A 58 -5.32 -3.14 -1.89
N LEU A 59 -6.29 -3.67 -2.64
CA LEU A 59 -6.60 -5.09 -2.61
C LEU A 59 -5.43 -5.95 -3.12
N ASP A 60 -4.80 -5.55 -4.23
CA ASP A 60 -3.66 -6.27 -4.80
C ASP A 60 -2.47 -6.28 -3.82
N ASP A 61 -2.15 -5.15 -3.19
CA ASP A 61 -1.10 -5.06 -2.18
C ASP A 61 -1.38 -5.96 -0.97
N ALA A 62 -2.62 -5.98 -0.46
CA ALA A 62 -3.00 -6.85 0.66
C ALA A 62 -2.86 -8.33 0.31
N VAL A 63 -3.28 -8.73 -0.89
CA VAL A 63 -3.15 -10.11 -1.38
C VAL A 63 -1.68 -10.48 -1.60
N GLN A 64 -0.85 -9.57 -2.12
CA GLN A 64 0.58 -9.79 -2.27
C GLN A 64 1.26 -9.93 -0.90
N CYS A 65 0.98 -9.04 0.05
CA CYS A 65 1.47 -9.13 1.42
C CYS A 65 1.12 -10.47 2.06
N PHE A 66 -0.15 -10.92 1.93
CA PHE A 66 -0.61 -12.21 2.42
C PHE A 66 0.19 -13.38 1.81
N LYS A 67 0.45 -13.34 0.50
CA LYS A 67 1.12 -14.44 -0.21
C LYS A 67 2.63 -14.47 0.04
N ASP A 68 3.29 -13.32 0.02
CA ASP A 68 4.75 -13.22 0.14
C ASP A 68 5.25 -13.56 1.54
N HIS A 69 4.39 -13.35 2.54
CA HIS A 69 4.73 -13.54 3.94
C HIS A 69 4.09 -14.81 4.54
N ALA A 70 3.45 -15.65 3.71
CA ALA A 70 2.77 -16.86 4.14
C ALA A 70 3.69 -17.88 4.85
N ASP A 71 4.98 -17.90 4.49
CA ASP A 71 5.98 -18.84 5.03
C ASP A 71 6.73 -18.27 6.24
N ALA A 72 6.46 -17.01 6.62
CA ALA A 72 7.20 -16.33 7.67
C ALA A 72 6.89 -16.91 9.06
N GLN A 73 7.91 -17.46 9.72
CA GLN A 73 7.77 -18.10 11.04
C GLN A 73 7.88 -17.11 12.21
N SER A 74 8.58 -15.96 12.04
CA SER A 74 8.76 -14.97 13.10
C SER A 74 9.16 -13.58 12.60
N GLY A 75 9.04 -12.58 13.48
CA GLY A 75 9.50 -11.21 13.27
C GLY A 75 8.55 -10.33 12.46
N ARG A 76 9.10 -9.26 11.86
CA ARG A 76 8.33 -8.24 11.10
C ARG A 76 7.48 -8.86 9.99
N ARG A 77 8.00 -9.87 9.31
CA ARG A 77 7.29 -10.52 8.19
C ARG A 77 6.02 -11.25 8.64
N LYS A 78 6.08 -11.92 9.80
CA LYS A 78 4.90 -12.56 10.40
C LYS A 78 3.84 -11.53 10.76
N LYS A 79 4.25 -10.39 11.32
CA LYS A 79 3.33 -9.30 11.63
C LYS A 79 2.65 -8.75 10.37
N LEU A 80 3.40 -8.50 9.29
CA LEU A 80 2.82 -8.04 8.02
C LEU A 80 1.81 -9.06 7.44
N PHE A 81 2.08 -10.36 7.60
CA PHE A 81 1.13 -11.41 7.23
C PHE A 81 -0.14 -11.35 8.10
N GLU A 82 0.00 -11.23 9.41
CA GLU A 82 -1.11 -11.17 10.36
C GLU A 82 -1.98 -9.93 10.10
N ASP A 83 -1.38 -8.77 9.94
CA ASP A 83 -2.07 -7.50 9.63
C ASP A 83 -2.86 -7.62 8.31
N ALA A 84 -2.26 -8.19 7.26
CA ALA A 84 -2.94 -8.39 5.98
C ALA A 84 -4.06 -9.45 6.07
N ALA A 85 -3.81 -10.54 6.80
CA ALA A 85 -4.80 -11.60 7.01
C ALA A 85 -5.99 -11.10 7.82
N GLU A 86 -5.75 -10.28 8.86
CA GLU A 86 -6.79 -9.63 9.65
C GLU A 86 -7.65 -8.72 8.78
N TRP A 87 -7.03 -7.86 7.98
CA TRP A 87 -7.77 -6.97 7.08
C TRP A 87 -8.60 -7.73 6.02
N LEU A 88 -8.04 -8.79 5.43
CA LEU A 88 -8.75 -9.68 4.49
C LEU A 88 -9.85 -10.51 5.17
N THR A 89 -9.77 -10.72 6.49
CA THR A 89 -10.72 -11.53 7.27
C THR A 89 -11.74 -10.71 8.06
N ALA A 90 -11.53 -9.41 8.22
CA ALA A 90 -12.44 -8.48 8.89
C ALA A 90 -13.83 -8.50 8.24
N GLN A 91 -14.89 -8.58 9.04
CA GLN A 91 -16.28 -8.56 8.56
C GLN A 91 -16.91 -7.16 8.64
N ASP A 92 -16.15 -6.19 9.13
CA ASP A 92 -16.65 -4.84 9.41
C ASP A 92 -16.65 -4.00 8.13
N ASP A 93 -17.75 -3.27 7.91
CA ASP A 93 -17.97 -2.38 6.77
C ASP A 93 -17.69 -0.90 7.09
N ASP A 94 -17.07 -0.63 8.24
CA ASP A 94 -16.95 0.70 8.84
C ASP A 94 -16.11 1.74 8.04
N GLY A 95 -15.53 1.38 6.88
CA GLY A 95 -14.66 2.27 6.11
C GLY A 95 -14.70 2.08 4.60
N VAL A 96 -14.38 3.16 3.86
CA VAL A 96 -14.32 3.17 2.38
C VAL A 96 -13.29 2.17 1.82
N PHE A 97 -12.26 1.87 2.60
CA PHE A 97 -11.23 0.86 2.29
C PHE A 97 -11.34 -0.39 3.17
N SER A 98 -12.52 -0.71 3.69
CA SER A 98 -12.76 -2.05 4.22
C SER A 98 -12.73 -3.06 3.07
N PHE A 99 -12.31 -4.28 3.36
CA PHE A 99 -12.24 -5.34 2.36
C PHE A 99 -13.60 -5.62 1.71
N GLU A 100 -14.67 -5.65 2.51
CA GLU A 100 -16.05 -5.84 2.02
C GLU A 100 -16.46 -4.71 1.08
N ASN A 101 -16.27 -3.44 1.48
CA ASN A 101 -16.65 -2.30 0.64
C ASN A 101 -15.84 -2.23 -0.66
N ILE A 102 -14.54 -2.58 -0.62
CA ILE A 102 -13.73 -2.67 -1.84
C ILE A 102 -14.26 -3.75 -2.77
N CYS A 103 -14.58 -4.93 -2.23
CA CYS A 103 -15.15 -6.02 -3.03
C CYS A 103 -16.48 -5.61 -3.67
N ASP A 104 -17.36 -4.96 -2.92
CA ASP A 104 -18.64 -4.47 -3.41
C ASP A 104 -18.49 -3.42 -4.53
N VAL A 105 -17.63 -2.42 -4.34
CA VAL A 105 -17.41 -1.34 -5.34
C VAL A 105 -16.76 -1.86 -6.63
N LEU A 106 -15.90 -2.88 -6.51
CA LEU A 106 -15.24 -3.52 -7.64
C LEU A 106 -16.06 -4.67 -8.26
N GLY A 107 -17.20 -5.04 -7.66
CA GLY A 107 -18.07 -6.13 -8.14
C GLY A 107 -17.49 -7.53 -7.95
N MET A 108 -16.65 -7.72 -6.94
CA MET A 108 -16.04 -9.00 -6.58
C MET A 108 -16.78 -9.65 -5.40
N ASN A 109 -16.82 -10.98 -5.37
CA ASN A 109 -17.38 -11.71 -4.25
C ASN A 109 -16.33 -11.89 -3.14
N ALA A 110 -16.51 -11.16 -2.03
CA ALA A 110 -15.64 -11.19 -0.86
C ALA A 110 -15.44 -12.62 -0.30
N ALA A 111 -16.53 -13.38 -0.14
CA ALA A 111 -16.48 -14.76 0.36
C ALA A 111 -15.68 -15.69 -0.58
N TYR A 112 -15.81 -15.50 -1.88
CA TYR A 112 -15.05 -16.27 -2.87
C TYR A 112 -13.55 -15.97 -2.78
N LEU A 113 -13.17 -14.69 -2.66
CA LEU A 113 -11.77 -14.30 -2.49
C LEU A 113 -11.17 -14.89 -1.21
N ARG A 114 -11.88 -14.78 -0.08
CA ARG A 114 -11.45 -15.37 1.20
C ARG A 114 -11.23 -16.87 1.09
N ARG A 115 -12.17 -17.59 0.46
CA ARG A 115 -12.05 -19.03 0.22
C ARG A 115 -10.84 -19.36 -0.65
N GLY A 116 -10.64 -18.64 -1.75
CA GLY A 116 -9.51 -18.84 -2.65
C GLY A 116 -8.16 -18.63 -1.95
N LEU A 117 -8.05 -17.62 -1.09
CA LEU A 117 -6.84 -17.35 -0.31
C LEU A 117 -6.56 -18.43 0.75
N LEU A 118 -7.61 -18.92 1.40
CA LEU A 118 -7.50 -20.02 2.36
C LEU A 118 -7.06 -21.32 1.68
N ASP A 119 -7.72 -21.69 0.57
CA ASP A 119 -7.39 -22.87 -0.22
C ASP A 119 -5.95 -22.80 -0.75
N TRP A 120 -5.53 -21.63 -1.22
CA TRP A 120 -4.15 -21.39 -1.65
C TRP A 120 -3.15 -21.63 -0.50
N ARG A 121 -3.44 -21.13 0.71
CA ARG A 121 -2.57 -21.29 1.88
C ARG A 121 -2.44 -22.76 2.29
N ILE A 122 -3.55 -23.49 2.35
CA ILE A 122 -3.56 -24.92 2.68
C ILE A 122 -2.71 -25.71 1.67
N ASN A 123 -2.87 -25.41 0.38
CA ASN A 123 -2.10 -26.06 -0.68
C ASN A 123 -0.61 -25.72 -0.62
N ARG A 124 -0.24 -24.50 -0.23
CA ARG A 124 1.16 -24.09 -0.01
C ARG A 124 1.81 -24.89 1.11
N VAL A 125 1.20 -24.91 2.29
CA VAL A 125 1.72 -25.67 3.45
C VAL A 125 1.86 -27.15 3.11
N SER A 126 0.88 -27.72 2.40
CA SER A 126 0.92 -29.12 1.97
C SER A 126 2.06 -29.39 0.97
N ASN A 127 2.35 -28.44 0.08
CA ASN A 127 3.44 -28.56 -0.89
C ASN A 127 4.80 -28.45 -0.20
N ASP A 128 4.95 -27.54 0.76
CA ASP A 128 6.19 -27.39 1.50
C ASP A 128 6.46 -28.60 2.41
N ALA A 129 5.44 -29.15 3.07
CA ALA A 129 5.55 -30.42 3.80
C ALA A 129 5.98 -31.58 2.88
N ARG A 130 5.42 -31.67 1.67
CA ARG A 130 5.82 -32.67 0.66
C ARG A 130 7.26 -32.47 0.16
N ARG A 131 7.70 -31.22 -0.04
CA ARG A 131 9.08 -30.89 -0.43
C ARG A 131 10.07 -31.31 0.65
N LEU A 132 9.77 -31.00 1.92
CA LEU A 132 10.58 -31.40 3.06
C LEU A 132 10.63 -32.93 3.20
N ALA A 133 9.50 -33.63 3.07
CA ALA A 133 9.45 -35.09 3.11
C ALA A 133 10.12 -35.78 1.91
N GLY A 134 10.18 -35.12 0.74
CA GLY A 134 10.86 -35.61 -0.45
C GLY A 134 12.38 -35.41 -0.43
N TYR A 135 12.88 -34.49 0.39
CA TYR A 135 14.31 -34.32 0.64
C TYR A 135 14.88 -35.47 1.48
N ASP A 136 14.15 -35.88 2.52
CA ASP A 136 14.58 -36.92 3.47
C ASP A 136 14.84 -38.29 2.81
N ARG A 137 14.02 -38.71 1.84
CA ARG A 137 14.21 -40.01 1.14
C ARG A 137 15.44 -40.09 0.24
N ARG A 138 16.08 -38.96 -0.11
CA ARG A 138 17.30 -38.94 -0.92
C ARG A 138 18.59 -38.83 -0.08
N GLY A 139 18.47 -38.59 1.23
CA GLY A 139 19.61 -38.39 2.14
C GLY A 139 20.08 -39.62 2.93
N LEU A 140 19.25 -40.67 3.07
CA LEU A 140 19.60 -41.87 3.84
C LEU A 140 20.05 -43.05 2.94
N ARG A 141 21.11 -42.83 2.17
CA ARG A 141 21.85 -43.91 1.49
C ARG A 141 23.34 -43.62 1.55
N THR A 142 23.96 -43.89 2.69
CA THR A 142 25.33 -44.48 2.84
C THR A 142 25.81 -44.31 4.28
N ALA A 143 25.53 -45.29 5.12
CA ALA A 143 26.34 -45.58 6.31
C ALA A 143 26.04 -47.02 6.74
N THR A 144 26.46 -47.97 5.91
CA THR A 144 26.58 -49.37 6.30
C THR A 144 27.90 -49.86 5.75
N SER A 145 28.66 -50.55 6.61
CA SER A 145 29.96 -51.17 6.37
C SER A 145 31.12 -50.15 6.43
N ARG A 146 32.12 -50.28 7.30
CA ARG A 146 32.77 -51.49 7.82
C ARG A 146 33.56 -51.19 9.10
#